data_AF-A0A0F2RY90-F1
#
_entry.id   AF-A0A0F2RY90-F1
#
_cell.length_a   1.000
_cell.length_b   1.000
_cell.length_c   1.000
_cell.angle_alpha   90.00
_cell.angle_beta   90.00
_cell.angle_gamma   90.00
#
_symmetry.space_group_name_H-M   'P 1'
#
loop_
_entity.id
_entity.type
_entity.pdbx_description
1 polymer ?
#
loop_
_entity_poly.entity_id
_entity_poly.type
_entity_poly.pdbx_seq_one_letter_code
_entity_poly.pdbx_strand_id
1 'polypeptide(L)'
;MKTGVFVLPATALALLTATVAFADASEEDTRAECRSTGSCTIKYDHLATENSDPYKVYGNPPIKHADRWAAARFDDVRDCLLPAEKRNDAPDLTQIDWRKMRSEAVIEVCLFRIFSSLGNPMAAKRWFEVQGLRRVELYTSSGRAVRDGRQVEVATTSVKAGNLLSETEKCYVSRNFSSNFLCSKVVHAETFSASWNEDGQLWGTAYGQTSK
;
A
#
# COMPACT_ATOMS: atom_id res chain seq x y z
N MET A 1 39.63 68.56 -38.09
CA MET A 1 40.61 67.65 -37.46
C MET A 1 39.86 66.81 -36.41
N LYS A 2 40.02 65.47 -36.47
CA LYS A 2 39.97 64.43 -35.39
C LYS A 2 39.16 64.79 -34.12
N THR A 3 38.20 64.04 -33.59
CA THR A 3 37.94 62.58 -33.42
C THR A 3 36.53 62.51 -32.79
N GLY A 4 35.57 61.64 -33.14
CA GLY A 4 35.62 60.18 -33.08
C GLY A 4 35.26 59.67 -31.68
N VAL A 5 33.97 59.44 -31.38
CA VAL A 5 33.52 58.50 -30.33
C VAL A 5 32.19 57.85 -30.76
N PHE A 6 32.23 56.52 -30.90
CA PHE A 6 31.10 55.60 -31.01
C PHE A 6 30.59 55.25 -29.61
N VAL A 7 29.28 55.22 -29.39
CA VAL A 7 28.66 54.37 -28.36
C VAL A 7 27.39 53.74 -28.94
N LEU A 8 27.36 52.41 -28.85
CA LEU A 8 26.37 51.47 -29.37
C LEU A 8 25.02 51.53 -28.63
N PRO A 9 23.93 51.06 -29.26
CA PRO A 9 22.59 51.05 -28.67
C PRO A 9 22.46 50.01 -27.54
N ALA A 10 21.85 50.42 -26.43
CA ALA A 10 21.46 49.54 -25.34
C ALA A 10 20.37 48.57 -25.81
N THR A 11 20.75 47.34 -26.13
CA THR A 11 19.83 46.21 -26.28
C THR A 11 19.24 45.86 -24.93
N ALA A 12 17.96 46.19 -24.73
CA ALA A 12 17.17 45.75 -23.59
C ALA A 12 17.00 44.23 -23.66
N LEU A 13 17.67 43.52 -22.75
CA LEU A 13 17.54 42.09 -22.56
C LEU A 13 16.24 41.83 -21.77
N ALA A 14 15.16 41.50 -22.47
CA ALA A 14 13.92 41.06 -21.85
C ALA A 14 14.13 39.67 -21.22
N LEU A 15 14.32 39.64 -19.90
CA LEU A 15 14.28 38.42 -19.10
C LEU A 15 12.84 37.87 -19.10
N LEU A 16 12.57 36.94 -20.01
CA LEU A 16 11.42 36.04 -19.93
C LEU A 16 11.62 35.13 -18.71
N THR A 17 11.09 35.54 -17.55
CA THR A 17 10.87 34.63 -16.44
C THR A 17 9.74 33.69 -16.82
N ALA A 18 10.08 32.53 -17.37
CA ALA A 18 9.17 31.41 -17.50
C ALA A 18 8.82 30.92 -16.08
N THR A 19 7.72 31.42 -15.53
CA THR A 19 7.07 30.81 -14.37
C THR A 19 6.53 29.46 -14.83
N VAL A 20 7.28 28.40 -14.57
CA VAL A 20 6.81 27.03 -14.71
C VAL A 20 5.76 26.82 -13.62
N ALA A 21 4.49 26.97 -13.99
CA ALA A 21 3.39 26.48 -13.18
C ALA A 21 3.47 24.95 -13.20
N PHE A 22 3.98 24.37 -12.11
CA PHE A 22 3.82 22.94 -11.86
C PHE A 22 2.33 22.70 -11.65
N ALA A 23 1.67 22.17 -12.68
CA ALA A 23 0.29 21.76 -12.61
C ALA A 23 0.18 20.59 -11.61
N ASP A 24 -0.64 20.79 -10.57
CA ASP A 24 -1.20 19.73 -9.74
C ASP A 24 -2.10 18.84 -10.61
N ALA A 25 -1.48 17.91 -11.33
CA ALA A 25 -2.14 16.81 -12.01
C ALA A 25 -1.71 15.52 -11.32
N SER A 26 -2.32 15.15 -10.18
CA SER A 26 -1.91 13.90 -9.53
C SER A 26 -2.94 13.07 -8.76
N GLU A 27 -4.22 13.43 -8.68
CA GLU A 27 -5.18 12.60 -7.93
C GLU A 27 -6.49 12.24 -8.66
N GLU A 28 -7.01 13.08 -9.57
CA GLU A 28 -8.28 12.77 -10.25
C GLU A 28 -8.12 11.99 -11.57
N ASP A 29 -6.93 12.06 -12.19
CA ASP A 29 -6.68 11.55 -13.54
C ASP A 29 -6.40 10.03 -13.58
N THR A 30 -5.76 9.49 -12.55
CA THR A 30 -5.30 8.09 -12.54
C THR A 30 -6.41 7.06 -12.38
N ARG A 31 -7.50 7.37 -11.65
CA ARG A 31 -8.67 6.46 -11.54
C ARG A 31 -9.45 6.39 -12.85
N ALA A 32 -9.50 7.48 -13.61
CA ALA A 32 -10.11 7.53 -14.93
C ALA A 32 -9.24 6.78 -15.96
N GLU A 33 -7.93 6.98 -15.92
CA GLU A 33 -6.96 6.31 -16.78
C GLU A 33 -6.97 4.78 -16.56
N CYS A 34 -6.94 4.35 -15.30
CA CYS A 34 -7.09 2.96 -14.87
C CYS A 34 -8.32 2.23 -15.44
N ARG A 35 -9.48 2.89 -15.41
CA ARG A 35 -10.73 2.31 -15.94
C ARG A 35 -10.76 2.27 -17.47
N SER A 36 -10.02 3.17 -18.12
CA SER A 36 -10.02 3.31 -19.58
C SER A 36 -9.06 2.36 -20.30
N THR A 37 -7.92 2.02 -19.68
CA THR A 37 -6.87 1.18 -20.27
C THR A 37 -6.93 -0.29 -19.85
N GLY A 38 -7.69 -0.61 -18.79
CA GLY A 38 -7.83 -1.99 -18.29
C GLY A 38 -6.58 -2.54 -17.59
N SER A 39 -5.57 -1.71 -17.31
CA SER A 39 -4.36 -2.09 -16.59
C SER A 39 -3.93 -0.96 -15.65
N CYS A 40 -3.96 -1.24 -14.35
CA CYS A 40 -3.50 -0.33 -13.28
C CYS A 40 -2.20 -0.87 -12.68
N THR A 41 -1.14 -0.98 -13.47
CA THR A 41 0.13 -1.45 -12.92
C THR A 41 0.72 -0.37 -12.00
N ILE A 42 0.72 -0.66 -10.69
CA ILE A 42 1.38 0.19 -9.69
C ILE A 42 2.86 -0.19 -9.68
N LYS A 43 3.74 0.80 -9.86
CA LYS A 43 5.19 0.59 -9.73
C LYS A 43 5.54 0.15 -8.30
N TYR A 44 6.46 -0.78 -8.19
CA TYR A 44 6.96 -1.33 -6.94
C TYR A 44 8.50 -1.33 -6.96
N ASP A 45 9.11 -1.32 -5.76
CA ASP A 45 10.55 -1.16 -5.59
C ASP A 45 11.28 -2.50 -5.76
N HIS A 46 10.71 -3.55 -5.19
CA HIS A 46 11.21 -4.93 -5.27
C HIS A 46 10.06 -5.92 -5.05
N LEU A 47 10.34 -7.22 -5.16
CA LEU A 47 9.40 -8.28 -4.80
C LEU A 47 9.73 -8.79 -3.40
N ALA A 48 8.83 -8.55 -2.45
CA ALA A 48 9.04 -8.92 -1.05
C ALA A 48 8.99 -10.44 -0.84
N THR A 49 9.91 -10.93 -0.02
CA THR A 49 10.00 -12.32 0.45
C THR A 49 10.13 -12.34 1.97
N GLU A 50 9.97 -13.50 2.64
CA GLU A 50 10.27 -13.59 4.08
C GLU A 50 11.74 -13.33 4.39
N ASN A 51 12.64 -13.56 3.43
CA ASN A 51 14.07 -13.31 3.60
C ASN A 51 14.43 -11.83 3.50
N SER A 52 13.87 -11.11 2.52
CA SER A 52 14.14 -9.68 2.31
C SER A 52 13.31 -8.78 3.23
N ASP A 53 12.06 -9.16 3.49
CA ASP A 53 11.07 -8.39 4.22
C ASP A 53 10.30 -9.30 5.19
N PRO A 54 10.92 -9.78 6.29
CA PRO A 54 10.26 -10.69 7.23
C PRO A 54 8.93 -10.13 7.73
N TYR A 55 7.91 -10.98 7.84
CA TYR A 55 6.58 -10.54 8.29
C TYR A 55 6.64 -9.98 9.71
N LYS A 56 6.06 -8.79 9.92
CA LYS A 56 6.04 -8.11 11.21
C LYS A 56 4.63 -7.79 11.67
N VAL A 57 4.43 -7.90 12.98
CA VAL A 57 3.25 -7.45 13.70
C VAL A 57 3.68 -6.32 14.62
N TYR A 58 3.40 -5.08 14.21
CA TYR A 58 3.84 -3.86 14.90
C TYR A 58 5.35 -3.84 15.18
N GLY A 59 6.15 -4.07 14.14
CA GLY A 59 7.61 -4.05 14.18
C GLY A 59 8.25 -5.32 14.75
N ASN A 60 7.46 -6.24 15.32
CA ASN A 60 7.96 -7.44 15.99
C ASN A 60 7.69 -8.71 15.18
N PRO A 61 8.49 -9.78 15.38
CA PRO A 61 8.19 -11.09 14.80
C PRO A 61 6.82 -11.63 15.27
N PRO A 62 6.11 -12.41 14.43
CA PRO A 62 4.80 -12.96 14.76
C PRO A 62 4.84 -13.95 15.93
N ILE A 63 4.09 -13.64 16.99
CA ILE A 63 3.95 -14.50 18.19
C ILE A 63 2.84 -15.54 17.99
N LYS A 64 1.79 -15.25 17.23
CA LYS A 64 0.71 -16.21 16.99
C LYS A 64 1.16 -17.29 16.02
N HIS A 65 0.75 -18.52 16.31
CA HIS A 65 1.06 -19.67 15.46
C HIS A 65 0.48 -19.51 14.05
N ALA A 66 -0.76 -19.02 13.93
CA ALA A 66 -1.42 -18.80 12.65
C ALA A 66 -0.63 -17.85 11.74
N ASP A 67 -0.11 -16.76 12.31
CA ASP A 67 0.68 -15.76 11.60
C ASP A 67 2.00 -16.35 11.10
N ARG A 68 2.72 -17.12 11.94
CA ARG A 68 3.94 -17.83 11.52
C ARG A 68 3.69 -18.81 10.39
N TRP A 69 2.61 -19.59 10.47
CA TRP A 69 2.24 -20.53 9.40
C TRP A 69 1.84 -19.81 8.12
N ALA A 70 1.15 -18.69 8.22
CA ALA A 70 0.80 -17.87 7.07
C ALA A 70 2.07 -17.29 6.41
N ALA A 71 3.00 -16.73 7.18
CA ALA A 71 4.27 -16.19 6.69
C ALA A 71 5.12 -17.25 6.00
N ALA A 72 5.23 -18.45 6.58
CA ALA A 72 5.98 -19.56 5.98
C ALA A 72 5.30 -20.12 4.71
N ARG A 73 3.98 -20.05 4.61
CA ARG A 73 3.21 -20.55 3.45
C ARG A 73 3.18 -19.55 2.30
N PHE A 74 3.16 -18.25 2.62
CA PHE A 74 3.17 -17.14 1.67
C PHE A 74 4.51 -16.42 1.81
N ASP A 75 5.56 -17.17 1.45
CA ASP A 75 6.95 -16.74 1.59
C ASP A 75 7.26 -15.57 0.65
N ASP A 76 6.78 -15.64 -0.60
CA ASP A 76 6.98 -14.66 -1.65
C ASP A 76 5.68 -13.88 -1.96
N VAL A 77 5.77 -12.59 -2.29
CA VAL A 77 4.62 -11.78 -2.73
C VAL A 77 3.85 -12.42 -3.89
N ARG A 78 4.53 -13.13 -4.78
CA ARG A 78 3.93 -13.89 -5.90
C ARG A 78 2.94 -14.94 -5.40
N ASP A 79 3.08 -15.45 -4.17
CA ASP A 79 2.13 -16.42 -3.63
C ASP A 79 0.74 -15.87 -3.39
N CYS A 80 0.65 -14.55 -3.21
CA CYS A 80 -0.58 -13.80 -3.02
C CYS A 80 -1.28 -13.45 -4.34
N LEU A 81 -0.63 -13.63 -5.49
CA LEU A 81 -1.14 -13.20 -6.79
C LEU A 81 -1.89 -14.31 -7.54
N LEU A 82 -2.68 -13.89 -8.53
CA LEU A 82 -3.32 -14.79 -9.48
C LEU A 82 -2.28 -15.67 -10.18
N PRO A 83 -2.62 -16.92 -10.55
CA PRO A 83 -1.69 -17.84 -11.19
C PRO A 83 -0.97 -17.28 -12.43
N ALA A 84 -1.63 -16.38 -13.18
CA ALA A 84 -1.05 -15.73 -14.36
C ALA A 84 0.13 -14.83 -14.00
N GLU A 85 0.08 -14.10 -12.88
CA GLU A 85 1.14 -13.18 -12.48
C GLU A 85 2.35 -13.87 -11.86
N LYS A 86 2.16 -15.06 -11.28
CA LYS A 86 3.24 -15.75 -10.55
C LYS A 86 4.52 -15.95 -11.35
N ARG A 87 4.42 -16.08 -12.68
CA ARG A 87 5.55 -16.35 -13.57
C ARG A 87 6.00 -15.14 -14.38
N ASN A 88 5.34 -14.00 -14.24
CA ASN A 88 5.70 -12.78 -14.96
C ASN A 88 6.99 -12.20 -14.37
N ASP A 89 7.93 -11.74 -15.19
CA ASP A 89 9.15 -11.10 -14.69
C ASP A 89 8.81 -9.84 -13.87
N ALA A 90 7.82 -9.08 -14.35
CA ALA A 90 7.24 -7.94 -13.66
C ALA A 90 5.74 -8.16 -13.39
N PRO A 91 5.36 -8.84 -12.29
CA PRO A 91 3.96 -9.13 -11.99
C PRO A 91 3.16 -7.88 -11.63
N ASP A 92 1.89 -7.84 -12.01
CA ASP A 92 0.96 -6.81 -11.53
C ASP A 92 0.50 -7.12 -10.10
N LEU A 93 1.03 -6.37 -9.12
CA LEU A 93 0.69 -6.55 -7.69
C LEU A 93 -0.77 -6.22 -7.36
N THR A 94 -1.54 -5.65 -8.30
CA THR A 94 -2.99 -5.42 -8.11
C THR A 94 -3.83 -6.66 -8.42
N GLN A 95 -3.27 -7.66 -9.11
CA GLN A 95 -3.93 -8.91 -9.50
C GLN A 95 -3.80 -9.99 -8.41
N ILE A 96 -4.39 -9.70 -7.26
CA ILE A 96 -4.32 -10.53 -6.05
C ILE A 96 -5.31 -11.71 -6.12
N ASP A 97 -4.87 -12.89 -5.68
CA ASP A 97 -5.72 -14.08 -5.60
C ASP A 97 -6.45 -14.15 -4.25
N TRP A 98 -7.49 -13.32 -4.11
CA TRP A 98 -8.33 -13.29 -2.91
C TRP A 98 -8.90 -14.67 -2.53
N ARG A 99 -9.07 -15.60 -3.48
CA ARG A 99 -9.61 -16.94 -3.23
C ARG A 99 -8.65 -17.84 -2.46
N LYS A 100 -7.36 -17.52 -2.40
CA LYS A 100 -6.40 -18.25 -1.54
C LYS A 100 -6.37 -17.75 -0.10
N MET A 101 -6.95 -16.58 0.15
CA MET A 101 -6.87 -15.89 1.45
C MET A 101 -8.00 -16.31 2.37
N ARG A 102 -7.89 -17.53 2.92
CA ARG A 102 -8.93 -18.19 3.71
C ARG A 102 -8.88 -17.91 5.21
N SER A 103 -7.97 -17.04 5.67
CA SER A 103 -7.87 -16.61 7.07
C SER A 103 -7.34 -15.19 7.16
N GLU A 104 -7.62 -14.53 8.28
CA GLU A 104 -7.15 -13.16 8.58
C GLU A 104 -5.62 -13.09 8.52
N ALA A 105 -4.93 -14.04 9.14
CA ALA A 105 -3.46 -14.13 9.12
C ALA A 105 -2.89 -14.21 7.68
N VAL A 106 -3.55 -14.93 6.76
CA VAL A 106 -3.09 -14.99 5.36
C VAL A 106 -3.30 -13.66 4.65
N ILE A 107 -4.41 -12.98 4.93
CA ILE A 107 -4.67 -11.65 4.35
C ILE A 107 -3.63 -10.66 4.83
N GLU A 108 -3.36 -10.63 6.13
CA GLU A 108 -2.37 -9.72 6.71
C GLU A 108 -0.99 -9.99 6.12
N VAL A 109 -0.52 -11.24 6.07
CA VAL A 109 0.76 -11.57 5.44
C VAL A 109 0.81 -11.14 3.97
N CYS A 110 -0.25 -11.39 3.20
CA CYS A 110 -0.27 -11.00 1.80
C CYS A 110 -0.27 -9.48 1.58
N LEU A 111 -1.02 -8.74 2.39
CA LEU A 111 -0.97 -7.27 2.36
C LEU A 111 0.41 -6.78 2.77
N PHE A 112 1.03 -7.39 3.78
CA PHE A 112 2.37 -7.04 4.20
C PHE A 112 3.37 -7.21 3.06
N ARG A 113 3.36 -8.35 2.36
CA ARG A 113 4.24 -8.59 1.20
C ARG A 113 4.01 -7.59 0.07
N ILE A 114 2.75 -7.33 -0.28
CA ILE A 114 2.40 -6.35 -1.32
C ILE A 114 2.93 -4.97 -0.90
N PHE A 115 2.66 -4.52 0.32
CA PHE A 115 3.03 -3.17 0.76
C PHE A 115 4.53 -3.00 1.04
N SER A 116 5.23 -4.06 1.44
CA SER A 116 6.69 -4.06 1.47
C SER A 116 7.27 -3.93 0.06
N SER A 117 6.68 -4.61 -0.93
CA SER A 117 7.08 -4.49 -2.34
C SER A 117 6.84 -3.08 -2.90
N LEU A 118 5.71 -2.45 -2.53
CA LEU A 118 5.36 -1.09 -2.95
C LEU A 118 6.22 0.00 -2.27
N GLY A 119 6.84 -0.31 -1.13
CA GLY A 119 7.83 0.54 -0.44
C GLY A 119 7.30 1.79 0.26
N ASN A 120 6.11 2.31 -0.07
CA ASN A 120 5.61 3.55 0.53
C ASN A 120 4.09 3.60 0.77
N PRO A 121 3.63 4.41 1.75
CA PRO A 121 2.21 4.55 2.09
C PRO A 121 1.33 5.06 0.93
N MET A 122 1.84 5.94 0.07
CA MET A 122 1.05 6.50 -1.05
C MET A 122 0.72 5.42 -2.08
N ALA A 123 1.66 4.53 -2.39
CA ALA A 123 1.44 3.39 -3.27
C ALA A 123 0.43 2.41 -2.67
N ALA A 124 0.47 2.17 -1.35
CA ALA A 124 -0.54 1.34 -0.67
C ALA A 124 -1.94 1.95 -0.68
N LYS A 125 -2.07 3.27 -0.49
CA LYS A 125 -3.34 4.01 -0.68
C LYS A 125 -3.91 3.76 -2.08
N ARG A 126 -3.09 3.97 -3.11
CA ARG A 126 -3.49 3.72 -4.51
C ARG A 126 -3.88 2.26 -4.73
N TRP A 127 -3.14 1.32 -4.15
CA TRP A 127 -3.45 -0.09 -4.24
C TRP A 127 -4.85 -0.39 -3.68
N PHE A 128 -5.18 0.12 -2.50
CA PHE A 128 -6.53 -0.03 -1.94
C PHE A 128 -7.62 0.58 -2.84
N GLU A 129 -7.35 1.73 -3.46
CA GLU A 129 -8.28 2.37 -4.40
C GLU A 129 -8.48 1.53 -5.67
N VAL A 130 -7.42 0.91 -6.20
CA VAL A 130 -7.50 -0.02 -7.35
C VAL A 130 -8.28 -1.28 -6.99
N GLN A 131 -8.14 -1.79 -5.76
CA GLN A 131 -8.96 -2.90 -5.26
C GLN A 131 -10.44 -2.54 -5.09
N GLY A 132 -10.84 -1.30 -5.37
CA GLY A 132 -12.23 -0.84 -5.21
C GLY A 132 -12.63 -0.61 -3.75
N LEU A 133 -11.67 -0.60 -2.81
CA LEU A 133 -11.99 -0.30 -1.42
C LEU A 133 -12.39 1.17 -1.26
N ARG A 134 -13.36 1.40 -0.38
CA ARG A 134 -13.85 2.74 -0.05
C ARG A 134 -13.14 3.26 1.21
N ARG A 135 -13.39 4.53 1.52
CA ARG A 135 -12.91 5.21 2.74
C ARG A 135 -11.40 5.02 2.94
N VAL A 136 -10.64 5.16 1.86
CA VAL A 136 -9.19 5.06 1.92
C VAL A 136 -8.65 6.34 2.54
N GLU A 137 -8.07 6.22 3.73
CA GLU A 137 -7.54 7.32 4.51
C GLU A 137 -6.04 7.10 4.72
N LEU A 138 -5.25 8.10 4.36
CA LEU A 138 -3.84 8.20 4.73
C LEU A 138 -3.73 9.24 5.82
N TYR A 139 -3.13 8.87 6.95
CA TYR A 139 -2.92 9.79 8.05
C TYR A 139 -1.58 9.51 8.73
N THR A 140 -1.03 10.56 9.35
CA THR A 140 0.17 10.47 10.17
C THR A 140 -0.21 10.78 11.60
N SER A 141 0.23 9.94 12.54
CA SER A 141 0.11 10.19 13.97
C SER A 141 1.50 10.31 14.58
N SER A 142 1.70 11.28 15.46
CA SER A 142 2.89 11.32 16.31
C SER A 142 2.59 10.77 17.70
N GLY A 143 3.58 10.10 18.28
CA GLY A 143 3.53 9.55 19.63
C GLY A 143 4.87 9.76 20.33
N ARG A 144 4.95 9.39 21.61
CA ARG A 144 6.21 9.38 22.35
C ARG A 144 6.67 7.95 22.54
N ALA A 145 7.91 7.65 22.15
CA ALA A 145 8.58 6.40 22.47
C ALA A 145 9.79 6.67 23.37
N VAL A 146 10.22 5.65 24.11
CA VAL A 146 11.48 5.71 24.85
C VAL A 146 12.56 5.00 24.04
N ARG A 147 13.59 5.73 23.62
CA ARG A 147 14.80 5.18 22.99
C ARG A 147 16.00 5.58 23.84
N ASP A 148 16.81 4.61 24.23
CA ASP A 148 18.00 4.81 25.07
C ASP A 148 17.74 5.66 26.33
N GLY A 149 16.59 5.42 26.97
CA GLY A 149 16.17 6.14 28.18
C GLY A 149 15.69 7.58 27.95
N ARG A 150 15.61 8.06 26.71
CA ARG A 150 15.08 9.38 26.35
C ARG A 150 13.71 9.26 25.67
N GLN A 151 12.81 10.21 25.96
CA GLN A 151 11.58 10.34 25.20
C GLN A 151 11.90 10.97 23.84
N VAL A 152 11.50 10.29 22.78
CA VAL A 152 11.63 10.73 21.40
C VAL A 152 10.23 10.78 20.79
N GLU A 153 9.95 11.84 20.04
CA GLU A 153 8.73 11.91 19.23
C GLU A 153 8.89 10.99 18.03
N VAL A 154 7.94 10.07 17.84
CA VAL A 154 7.96 9.09 16.75
C VAL A 154 6.73 9.33 15.90
N ALA A 155 6.94 9.44 14.59
CA ALA A 155 5.86 9.53 13.62
C ALA A 155 5.52 8.14 13.08
N THR A 156 4.23 7.86 12.91
CA THR A 156 3.73 6.67 12.23
C THR A 156 2.76 7.10 11.15
N THR A 157 3.04 6.68 9.92
CA THR A 157 2.13 6.90 8.79
C THR A 157 1.31 5.65 8.60
N SER A 158 0.00 5.78 8.53
CA SER A 158 -0.92 4.66 8.35
C SER A 158 -1.86 4.90 7.19
N VAL A 159 -2.14 3.83 6.46
CA VAL A 159 -3.23 3.78 5.49
C VAL A 159 -4.30 2.87 6.04
N LYS A 160 -5.55 3.33 6.03
CA LYS A 160 -6.73 2.54 6.35
C LYS A 160 -7.67 2.54 5.15
N ALA A 161 -8.35 1.44 4.93
CA ALA A 161 -9.39 1.32 3.92
C ALA A 161 -10.47 0.38 4.42
N GLY A 162 -11.70 0.51 3.93
CA GLY A 162 -12.77 -0.39 4.34
C GLY A 162 -14.03 -0.26 3.53
N ASN A 163 -14.78 -1.36 3.49
CA ASN A 163 -16.07 -1.43 2.81
C ASN A 163 -17.20 -1.61 3.83
N LEU A 164 -18.36 -1.01 3.53
CA LEU A 164 -19.61 -1.17 4.30
C LEU A 164 -20.33 -2.49 4.01
N LEU A 165 -19.95 -3.18 2.94
CA LEU A 165 -20.42 -4.51 2.57
C LEU A 165 -19.19 -5.23 2.05
N SER A 166 -18.96 -6.48 2.47
CA SER A 166 -17.88 -7.29 1.92
C SER A 166 -18.19 -7.57 0.46
N GLU A 167 -17.60 -6.75 -0.42
CA GLU A 167 -17.57 -6.97 -1.88
C GLU A 167 -16.46 -7.96 -2.26
N THR A 168 -15.56 -8.28 -1.31
CA THR A 168 -14.66 -9.41 -1.50
C THR A 168 -15.47 -10.67 -1.28
N GLU A 169 -15.63 -11.53 -2.29
CA GLU A 169 -16.45 -12.78 -2.24
C GLU A 169 -15.89 -13.85 -1.26
N LYS A 170 -15.42 -13.44 -0.08
CA LYS A 170 -14.61 -14.21 0.85
C LYS A 170 -15.49 -14.87 1.90
N CYS A 171 -15.67 -16.18 1.76
CA CYS A 171 -16.11 -17.03 2.86
C CYS A 171 -14.90 -17.48 3.70
N TYR A 172 -14.94 -17.18 5.00
CA TYR A 172 -14.01 -17.76 5.97
C TYR A 172 -14.63 -18.97 6.64
N VAL A 173 -13.86 -20.06 6.74
CA VAL A 173 -14.24 -21.22 7.55
C VAL A 173 -13.99 -20.84 9.02
N SER A 174 -15.06 -20.52 9.74
CA SER A 174 -15.00 -20.42 11.20
C SER A 174 -14.78 -21.82 11.77
N ARG A 175 -13.70 -22.03 12.54
CA ARG A 175 -13.49 -23.23 13.34
C ARG A 175 -14.48 -23.26 14.52
N ASN A 176 -15.76 -23.49 14.23
CA ASN A 176 -16.68 -24.00 15.24
C ASN A 176 -17.15 -25.38 14.81
N PHE A 177 -17.13 -26.28 15.80
CA PHE A 177 -17.19 -27.72 15.71
C PHE A 177 -18.53 -28.20 15.15
N SER A 178 -18.48 -29.28 14.37
CA SER A 178 -19.58 -30.10 13.84
C SER A 178 -20.52 -29.48 12.78
N SER A 179 -20.47 -30.11 11.59
CA SER A 179 -21.48 -30.13 10.52
C SER A 179 -21.83 -28.84 9.76
N ASN A 180 -21.68 -28.94 8.44
CA ASN A 180 -22.22 -28.11 7.35
C ASN A 180 -21.38 -26.91 6.87
N PHE A 181 -21.04 -27.01 5.59
CA PHE A 181 -20.28 -26.14 4.68
C PHE A 181 -20.99 -24.79 4.42
N LEU A 182 -21.46 -24.10 5.44
CA LEU A 182 -22.21 -22.86 5.26
C LEU A 182 -21.31 -21.63 5.43
N CYS A 183 -21.13 -20.89 4.33
CA CYS A 183 -20.70 -19.49 4.31
C CYS A 183 -21.73 -18.64 5.08
N SER A 184 -21.69 -18.63 6.41
CA SER A 184 -22.79 -18.06 7.22
C SER A 184 -22.50 -16.68 7.83
N LYS A 185 -21.40 -16.00 7.46
CA LYS A 185 -21.15 -14.64 7.95
C LYS A 185 -21.42 -13.62 6.86
N VAL A 186 -22.57 -12.94 6.97
CA VAL A 186 -22.78 -11.63 6.35
C VAL A 186 -21.80 -10.67 7.01
N VAL A 187 -20.69 -10.38 6.34
CA VAL A 187 -19.71 -9.42 6.82
C VAL A 187 -20.26 -8.01 6.58
N HIS A 188 -20.54 -7.30 7.67
CA HIS A 188 -21.13 -5.96 7.63
C HIS A 188 -20.10 -4.85 7.47
N ALA A 189 -18.82 -5.10 7.76
CA ALA A 189 -17.75 -4.21 7.39
C ALA A 189 -16.43 -4.97 7.36
N GLU A 190 -15.58 -4.61 6.41
CA GLU A 190 -14.18 -5.04 6.34
C GLU A 190 -13.31 -3.80 6.54
N THR A 191 -12.26 -3.93 7.34
CA THR A 191 -11.25 -2.89 7.53
C THR A 191 -9.88 -3.48 7.26
N PHE A 192 -9.11 -2.76 6.46
CA PHE A 192 -7.74 -3.06 6.12
C PHE A 192 -6.87 -1.91 6.60
N SER A 193 -5.68 -2.20 7.09
CA SER A 193 -4.73 -1.16 7.45
C SER A 193 -3.29 -1.61 7.27
N ALA A 194 -2.41 -0.64 7.06
CA ALA A 194 -0.97 -0.81 7.00
C ALA A 194 -0.32 0.40 7.69
N SER A 195 0.80 0.19 8.37
CA SER A 195 1.49 1.25 9.10
C SER A 195 2.99 1.20 8.88
N TRP A 196 3.58 2.36 8.62
CA TRP A 196 5.00 2.58 8.43
C TRP A 196 5.54 3.47 9.55
N ASN A 197 6.77 3.19 9.97
CA ASN A 197 7.47 4.05 10.92
C ASN A 197 8.06 5.29 10.26
N GLU A 198 8.73 6.11 11.06
CA GLU A 198 9.43 7.32 10.62
C GLU A 198 10.53 7.07 9.59
N ASP A 199 11.13 5.87 9.57
CA ASP A 199 12.15 5.47 8.59
C ASP A 199 11.54 4.97 7.27
N GLY A 200 10.20 4.97 7.14
CA GLY A 200 9.49 4.41 6.00
C GLY A 200 9.45 2.88 5.98
N GLN A 201 9.80 2.20 7.06
CA GLN A 201 9.70 0.76 7.19
C GLN A 201 8.29 0.32 7.57
N LEU A 202 7.74 -0.65 6.83
CA LEU A 202 6.45 -1.26 7.16
C LEU A 202 6.55 -2.02 8.50
N TRP A 203 5.74 -1.59 9.47
CA TRP A 203 5.65 -2.20 10.80
C TRP A 203 4.59 -3.27 10.90
N GLY A 204 3.58 -3.24 10.04
CA GLY A 204 2.59 -4.29 10.02
C GLY A 204 1.37 -3.90 9.22
N THR A 205 0.53 -4.91 9.06
CA THR A 205 -0.76 -4.83 8.40
C THR A 205 -1.81 -5.47 9.30
N ALA A 206 -3.04 -5.00 9.21
CA ALA A 206 -4.15 -5.60 9.94
C ALA A 206 -5.38 -5.74 9.05
N TYR A 207 -6.09 -6.83 9.25
CA TYR A 207 -7.40 -7.08 8.67
C TYR A 207 -8.41 -7.32 9.78
N GLY A 208 -9.55 -6.63 9.71
CA GLY A 208 -10.65 -6.79 10.65
C GLY A 208 -11.97 -6.91 9.92
N GLN A 209 -12.88 -7.71 10.49
CA GLN A 209 -14.24 -7.85 10.01
C GLN A 209 -15.22 -7.73 11.17
N THR A 210 -16.34 -7.07 10.95
CA THR A 210 -17.47 -7.07 11.89
C THR A 210 -18.63 -7.88 11.31
N SER A 211 -18.99 -8.98 11.97
CA SER A 211 -20.25 -9.69 11.74
C SER A 211 -21.31 -9.17 12.71
N LYS A 212 -22.57 -9.02 12.27
CA LYS A 212 -23.70 -8.93 13.20
C LYS A 212 -24.05 -10.31 13.72
#